data_AF-A0A8T2AAK7-F1
#
_entry.id   AF-A0A8T2AAK7-F1
#
_cell.length_a   1.000
_cell.length_b   1.000
_cell.length_c   1.000
_cell.angle_alpha   90.00
_cell.angle_beta   90.00
_cell.angle_gamma   90.00
#
_symmetry.space_group_name_H-M   'P 1'
#
loop_
_entity.id
_entity.type
_entity.pdbx_description
1 polymer ?
#
loop_
_entity_poly.entity_id
_entity_poly.type
_entity_poly.pdbx_seq_one_letter_code
_entity_poly.pdbx_strand_id
1 'polypeptide(L)'
;MALIQNPNMKQVPFLRDRTPQQTLFLPHTFSLPISNKNSKRLLVIANSSSSSLLSPVILTALVASSPPPPVYRGPKFPLSCGAATVPLSRVWREIQGCNNWKDLIEPLNPLLQQEITRYGNLVSTCYKAFDLNPNSKRYLNCKYGKQTLLKETEIHQHEDYQVTKYIYATPDINISPIQNETNRRARWVGYVAVSSDDSVKRLGRRDIVVTFRGTVTNPEWLANFMSSLTPARFHPHNPRLDVKVEFGFLNLYTSDESESKFGLESCREQLLSEISRLVNKYKGEEMSITLAGHSMGSSLAQLLAYDISELGLNQRIGERDIPVTVFSFAGPRVGNLEFKKRCEELGVKVLRITNVNDPVTKLPGVLFNENFRVL
;
A
#
# COMPACT_ATOMS: atom_id res chain seq x y z
N MET A 1 -43.70 59.63 -40.48
CA MET A 1 -42.86 58.50 -40.90
C MET A 1 -43.68 57.23 -40.73
N ALA A 2 -43.97 56.58 -41.86
CA ALA A 2 -44.62 55.29 -42.08
C ALA A 2 -44.09 54.15 -41.17
N LEU A 3 -44.70 52.97 -40.96
CA LEU A 3 -46.01 52.36 -41.20
C LEU A 3 -46.00 51.02 -40.40
N ILE A 4 -47.06 50.77 -39.63
CA ILE A 4 -47.83 49.52 -39.38
C ILE A 4 -47.18 48.13 -39.68
N GLN A 5 -47.23 47.18 -38.72
CA GLN A 5 -48.03 45.91 -38.74
C GLN A 5 -47.58 44.84 -37.71
N ASN A 6 -48.49 44.53 -36.77
CA ASN A 6 -48.75 43.20 -36.19
C ASN A 6 -49.70 42.44 -37.17
N PRO A 7 -50.14 41.15 -37.05
CA PRO A 7 -50.04 40.14 -35.96
C PRO A 7 -49.85 38.65 -36.43
N ASN A 8 -49.68 37.68 -35.51
CA ASN A 8 -50.52 36.45 -35.44
C ASN A 8 -50.10 35.47 -34.31
N MET A 9 -51.08 35.11 -33.48
CA MET A 9 -51.09 33.96 -32.57
C MET A 9 -51.54 32.69 -33.30
N LYS A 10 -51.05 31.50 -32.87
CA LYS A 10 -51.84 30.27 -32.70
C LYS A 10 -51.05 29.22 -31.88
N GLN A 11 -51.72 28.65 -30.88
CA GLN A 11 -51.37 27.45 -30.08
C GLN A 11 -51.17 26.21 -31.02
N VAL A 12 -50.49 25.09 -30.71
CA VAL A 12 -50.65 24.09 -29.62
C VAL A 12 -49.36 23.16 -29.57
N PRO A 13 -49.26 21.99 -28.87
CA PRO A 13 -48.37 21.77 -27.71
C PRO A 13 -47.30 20.64 -27.88
N PHE A 14 -46.61 20.32 -26.77
CA PHE A 14 -45.85 19.08 -26.51
C PHE A 14 -44.58 18.83 -27.34
N LEU A 15 -43.41 18.94 -26.69
CA LEU A 15 -42.44 17.84 -26.65
C LEU A 15 -41.49 17.98 -25.46
N ARG A 16 -41.74 17.05 -24.54
CA ARG A 16 -40.93 16.55 -23.44
C ARG A 16 -39.48 16.39 -23.88
N ASP A 17 -38.55 17.20 -23.36
CA ASP A 17 -37.13 16.88 -23.46
C ASP A 17 -36.58 16.47 -22.10
N ARG A 18 -36.14 15.22 -22.09
CA ARG A 18 -35.60 14.50 -20.94
C ARG A 18 -34.22 15.06 -20.66
N THR A 19 -34.04 15.67 -19.50
CA THR A 19 -32.71 15.75 -18.90
C THR A 19 -32.17 14.32 -18.74
N PRO A 20 -30.98 14.00 -19.26
CA PRO A 20 -30.33 12.77 -18.84
C PRO A 20 -29.89 13.00 -17.39
N GLN A 21 -30.67 12.46 -16.45
CA GLN A 21 -30.13 12.06 -15.16
C GLN A 21 -28.99 11.09 -15.47
N GLN A 22 -27.76 11.61 -15.54
CA GLN A 22 -26.57 10.79 -15.41
C GLN A 22 -26.53 10.35 -13.95
N THR A 23 -27.26 9.27 -13.69
CA THR A 23 -27.08 8.42 -12.52
C THR A 23 -25.64 7.94 -12.58
N LEU A 24 -24.75 8.59 -11.83
CA LEU A 24 -23.39 8.13 -11.62
C LEU A 24 -23.47 6.79 -10.90
N PHE A 25 -23.46 5.72 -11.68
CA PHE A 25 -23.27 4.36 -11.20
C PHE A 25 -21.92 4.31 -10.49
N LEU A 26 -21.97 4.15 -9.15
CA LEU A 26 -20.84 3.70 -8.34
C LEU A 26 -20.44 2.31 -8.82
N PRO A 27 -19.23 2.08 -9.36
CA PRO A 27 -18.71 0.74 -9.46
C PRO A 27 -18.06 0.38 -8.12
N HIS A 28 -18.63 -0.63 -7.48
CA HIS A 28 -18.01 -1.54 -6.52
C HIS A 28 -17.59 -0.95 -5.16
N THR A 29 -18.48 -1.15 -4.19
CA THR A 29 -18.12 -1.46 -2.81
C THR A 29 -17.14 -2.63 -2.79
N PHE A 30 -15.91 -2.39 -2.32
CA PHE A 30 -14.96 -3.47 -2.00
C PHE A 30 -15.40 -4.12 -0.68
N SER A 31 -16.16 -5.21 -0.80
CA SER A 31 -16.31 -6.19 0.27
C SER A 31 -15.37 -7.35 -0.04
N LEU A 32 -14.42 -7.64 0.85
CA LEU A 32 -13.69 -8.91 0.81
C LEU A 32 -14.73 -10.04 0.94
N PRO A 33 -14.76 -11.02 0.02
CA PRO A 33 -15.77 -12.06 0.07
C PRO A 33 -15.53 -12.95 1.29
N ILE A 34 -16.53 -12.98 2.17
CA ILE A 34 -16.70 -14.06 3.14
C ILE A 34 -16.87 -15.35 2.34
N SER A 35 -15.98 -16.30 2.63
CA SER A 35 -15.97 -17.70 2.24
C SER A 35 -17.16 -18.19 1.40
N ASN A 36 -16.94 -18.36 0.10
CA ASN A 36 -17.57 -19.46 -0.63
C ASN A 36 -16.73 -19.88 -1.84
N LYS A 37 -16.69 -21.20 -2.06
CA LYS A 37 -15.78 -21.93 -2.95
C LYS A 37 -15.73 -21.33 -4.38
N ASN A 38 -14.63 -20.65 -4.71
CA ASN A 38 -14.03 -20.58 -6.06
C ASN A 38 -12.69 -19.83 -5.99
N SER A 39 -11.58 -20.57 -6.00
CA SER A 39 -10.21 -20.03 -5.94
C SER A 39 -9.89 -19.14 -7.15
N LYS A 40 -10.01 -17.82 -6.99
CA LYS A 40 -9.28 -16.84 -7.80
C LYS A 40 -7.89 -16.66 -7.16
N ARG A 41 -6.82 -16.97 -7.89
CA ARG A 41 -5.43 -16.94 -7.38
C ARG A 41 -4.99 -15.51 -7.04
N LEU A 42 -4.96 -15.19 -5.75
CA LEU A 42 -4.20 -14.06 -5.22
C LEU A 42 -2.71 -14.46 -5.26
N LEU A 43 -1.85 -13.63 -5.87
CA LEU A 43 -0.41 -13.89 -5.88
C LEU A 43 0.24 -12.98 -4.84
N VAL A 44 0.80 -13.59 -3.81
CA VAL A 44 1.61 -12.90 -2.81
C VAL A 44 3.07 -13.17 -3.18
N ILE A 45 3.81 -12.14 -3.57
CA ILE A 45 5.22 -12.26 -3.90
C ILE A 45 6.03 -11.75 -2.70
N ALA A 46 6.80 -12.65 -2.09
CA ALA A 46 7.87 -12.29 -1.18
C ALA A 46 9.19 -12.27 -1.95
N ASN A 47 9.96 -11.18 -1.85
CA ASN A 47 11.30 -11.13 -2.43
C ASN A 47 12.23 -12.04 -1.60
N SER A 48 12.65 -13.15 -2.19
CA SER A 48 13.77 -13.94 -1.69
C SER A 48 14.64 -14.37 -2.86
N SER A 49 15.94 -14.10 -2.78
CA SER A 49 16.94 -14.63 -3.71
C SER A 49 17.79 -15.65 -2.96
N SER A 50 17.69 -16.93 -3.34
CA SER A 50 18.69 -17.95 -3.00
C SER A 50 19.10 -18.65 -4.29
N SER A 51 20.29 -18.30 -4.79
CA SER A 51 20.93 -18.96 -5.92
C SER A 51 21.72 -20.18 -5.42
N SER A 52 21.36 -21.36 -5.90
CA SER A 52 22.31 -22.47 -5.97
C SER A 52 22.06 -23.28 -7.24
N LEU A 53 23.06 -23.23 -8.13
CA LEU A 53 23.12 -23.94 -9.39
C LEU A 53 23.69 -25.33 -9.14
N LEU A 54 22.90 -26.40 -9.33
CA LEU A 54 23.43 -27.72 -9.65
C LEU A 54 22.47 -28.43 -10.62
N SER A 55 23.01 -28.74 -11.80
CA SER A 55 22.39 -29.43 -12.93
C SER A 55 22.00 -30.88 -12.58
N PRO A 56 20.94 -31.47 -13.17
CA PRO A 56 20.77 -32.92 -13.13
C PRO A 56 21.36 -33.57 -14.40
N VAL A 57 22.25 -34.54 -14.17
CA VAL A 57 22.66 -35.54 -15.15
C VAL A 57 21.52 -36.55 -15.31
N ILE A 58 21.11 -36.80 -16.55
CA ILE A 58 20.15 -37.84 -16.92
C ILE A 58 20.87 -39.19 -16.94
N LEU A 59 20.41 -40.16 -16.15
CA LEU A 59 20.68 -41.57 -16.38
C LEU A 59 19.37 -42.37 -16.29
N THR A 60 18.99 -42.91 -17.44
CA THR A 60 17.97 -43.92 -17.64
C THR A 60 18.49 -45.28 -17.17
N ALA A 61 17.73 -45.99 -16.34
CA ALA A 61 17.89 -47.44 -16.16
C ALA A 61 16.56 -48.10 -15.77
N LEU A 62 16.40 -49.31 -16.30
CA LEU A 62 15.18 -50.11 -16.41
C LEU A 62 14.67 -50.73 -15.10
N VAL A 63 13.37 -51.00 -15.14
CA VAL A 63 12.52 -51.70 -14.16
C VAL A 63 12.97 -53.15 -13.97
N ALA A 64 13.10 -53.59 -12.71
CA ALA A 64 12.99 -54.99 -12.32
C ALA A 64 12.17 -55.11 -11.02
N SER A 65 11.15 -55.95 -11.07
CA SER A 65 10.11 -56.17 -10.06
C SER A 65 10.58 -57.05 -8.89
N SER A 66 10.29 -56.63 -7.66
CA SER A 66 10.43 -57.45 -6.44
C SER A 66 9.11 -57.42 -5.63
N PRO A 67 8.75 -58.50 -4.89
CA PRO A 67 7.44 -58.68 -4.26
C PRO A 67 7.23 -57.81 -3.00
N PRO A 68 5.98 -57.61 -2.54
CA PRO A 68 5.68 -56.66 -1.46
C PRO A 68 6.00 -57.25 -0.06
N PRO A 69 6.47 -56.44 0.90
CA PRO A 69 6.59 -56.84 2.30
C PRO A 69 5.23 -56.70 3.04
N PRO A 70 5.07 -57.31 4.23
CA PRO A 70 3.77 -57.50 4.87
C PRO A 70 3.17 -56.19 5.39
N VAL A 71 1.85 -56.12 5.32
CA VAL A 71 1.03 -55.01 5.85
C VAL A 71 1.13 -54.99 7.38
N TYR A 72 1.97 -54.10 7.91
CA TYR A 72 1.90 -53.69 9.31
C TYR A 72 0.81 -52.64 9.47
N ARG A 73 -0.33 -53.00 10.07
CA ARG A 73 -1.29 -52.00 10.57
C ARG A 73 -0.67 -51.32 11.79
N GLY A 74 -0.05 -50.16 11.56
CA GLY A 74 0.30 -49.24 12.63
C GLY A 74 -0.95 -48.77 13.39
N PRO A 75 -0.83 -48.41 14.67
CA PRO A 75 -1.96 -47.93 15.46
C PRO A 75 -2.57 -46.70 14.77
N LYS A 76 -3.90 -46.68 14.66
CA LYS A 76 -4.65 -45.51 14.22
C LYS A 76 -4.27 -44.35 15.15
N PHE A 77 -3.52 -43.39 14.62
CA PHE A 77 -3.32 -42.11 15.29
C PHE A 77 -4.71 -41.53 15.59
N PRO A 78 -5.02 -41.19 16.85
CA PRO A 78 -6.22 -40.43 17.14
C PRO A 78 -6.15 -39.15 16.32
N LEU A 79 -7.28 -38.75 15.72
CA LEU A 79 -7.48 -37.40 15.21
C LEU A 79 -7.07 -36.42 16.31
N SER A 80 -5.86 -35.87 16.16
CA SER A 80 -5.29 -34.97 17.15
C SER A 80 -6.07 -33.68 17.13
N CYS A 81 -6.54 -33.30 18.32
CA CYS A 81 -7.00 -31.98 18.71
C CYS A 81 -6.30 -30.85 17.95
N GLY A 82 -7.09 -29.82 17.62
CA GLY A 82 -6.67 -28.62 16.89
C GLY A 82 -5.29 -28.13 17.34
N ALA A 83 -4.38 -28.03 16.38
CA ALA A 83 -3.07 -27.44 16.59
C ALA A 83 -3.27 -26.06 17.24
N ALA A 84 -2.78 -25.90 18.47
CA ALA A 84 -2.82 -24.62 19.16
C ALA A 84 -2.07 -23.61 18.28
N THR A 85 -2.82 -22.69 17.66
CA THR A 85 -2.24 -21.64 16.83
C THR A 85 -1.34 -20.78 17.71
N VAL A 86 -0.05 -20.72 17.38
CA VAL A 86 0.92 -19.90 18.11
C VAL A 86 0.42 -18.44 18.13
N PRO A 87 0.39 -17.77 19.30
CA PRO A 87 -0.11 -16.40 19.36
C PRO A 87 0.77 -15.46 18.55
N LEU A 88 0.14 -14.48 17.87
CA LEU A 88 0.84 -13.49 17.04
C LEU A 88 1.99 -12.81 17.80
N SER A 89 1.81 -12.51 19.08
CA SER A 89 2.82 -11.89 19.94
C SER A 89 4.15 -12.66 20.03
N ARG A 90 4.18 -13.96 19.73
CA ARG A 90 5.40 -14.77 19.71
C ARG A 90 6.07 -14.87 18.34
N VAL A 91 5.30 -14.70 17.26
CA VAL A 91 5.76 -14.92 15.87
C VAL A 91 5.68 -13.66 15.01
N TRP A 92 5.34 -12.51 15.60
CA TRP A 92 5.10 -11.28 14.85
C TRP A 92 6.29 -10.86 13.97
N ARG A 93 7.53 -11.15 14.38
CA ARG A 93 8.73 -10.85 13.57
C ARG A 93 8.76 -11.66 12.26
N GLU A 94 8.32 -12.91 12.29
CA GLU A 94 8.18 -13.74 11.08
C GLU A 94 7.07 -13.20 10.17
N ILE A 95 5.94 -12.79 10.77
CA ILE A 95 4.83 -12.16 10.04
C ILE A 95 5.22 -10.79 9.46
N GLN A 96 6.16 -10.11 10.08
CA GLN A 96 6.80 -8.88 9.59
C GLN A 96 7.99 -9.17 8.66
N GLY A 97 8.21 -10.42 8.25
CA GLY A 97 9.14 -10.76 7.17
C GLY A 97 10.60 -10.83 7.58
N CYS A 98 10.95 -11.04 8.86
CA CYS A 98 12.35 -11.20 9.27
C CYS A 98 13.09 -12.28 8.45
N ASN A 99 12.39 -13.36 8.09
CA ASN A 99 12.86 -14.45 7.23
C ASN A 99 12.27 -14.40 5.81
N ASN A 100 11.96 -13.20 5.29
CA ASN A 100 11.38 -12.98 3.95
C ASN A 100 10.12 -13.82 3.69
N TRP A 101 9.30 -14.04 4.73
CA TRP A 101 8.08 -14.86 4.68
C TRP A 101 8.28 -16.27 4.09
N LYS A 102 9.49 -16.82 4.19
CA LYS A 102 9.78 -18.19 3.76
C LYS A 102 8.79 -19.15 4.44
N ASP A 103 8.20 -20.05 3.65
CA ASP A 103 7.21 -21.05 4.09
C ASP A 103 5.89 -20.47 4.67
N LEU A 104 5.64 -19.16 4.54
CA LEU A 104 4.39 -18.52 4.98
C LEU A 104 3.44 -18.15 3.84
N ILE A 105 3.88 -18.28 2.59
CA ILE A 105 3.16 -17.78 1.40
C ILE A 105 2.38 -18.88 0.68
N GLU A 106 2.97 -20.07 0.53
CA GLU A 106 2.37 -21.21 -0.16
C GLU A 106 2.54 -22.50 0.67
N PRO A 107 1.50 -22.99 1.38
CA PRO A 107 0.18 -22.37 1.54
C PRO A 107 0.23 -21.11 2.41
N LEU A 108 -0.70 -20.19 2.20
CA LEU A 108 -0.74 -18.92 2.94
C LEU A 108 -1.00 -19.20 4.43
N ASN A 109 -0.05 -18.80 5.28
CA ASN A 109 -0.17 -18.94 6.71
C ASN A 109 -1.39 -18.14 7.23
N PRO A 110 -2.25 -18.73 8.08
CA PRO A 110 -3.46 -18.04 8.57
C PRO A 110 -3.20 -16.74 9.34
N LEU A 111 -2.12 -16.66 10.13
CA LEU A 111 -1.75 -15.42 10.84
C LEU A 111 -1.27 -14.34 9.87
N LEU A 112 -0.49 -14.74 8.85
CA LEU A 112 -0.08 -13.80 7.80
C LEU A 112 -1.29 -13.31 7.02
N GLN A 113 -2.24 -14.18 6.68
CA GLN A 113 -3.50 -13.80 6.03
C GLN A 113 -4.31 -12.79 6.86
N GLN A 114 -4.40 -13.01 8.17
CA GLN A 114 -5.07 -12.08 9.10
C GLN A 114 -4.39 -10.71 9.13
N GLU A 115 -3.05 -10.66 9.21
CA GLU A 115 -2.32 -9.39 9.22
C GLU A 115 -2.40 -8.67 7.85
N ILE A 116 -2.31 -9.40 6.73
CA ILE A 116 -2.54 -8.83 5.39
C ILE A 116 -3.94 -8.21 5.33
N THR A 117 -4.97 -8.91 5.81
CA THR A 117 -6.35 -8.42 5.83
C THR A 117 -6.47 -7.18 6.74
N ARG A 118 -5.84 -7.20 7.90
CA ARG A 118 -5.85 -6.08 8.85
C ARG A 118 -5.23 -4.82 8.25
N TYR A 119 -4.04 -4.93 7.67
CA TYR A 119 -3.39 -3.79 7.02
C TYR A 119 -4.14 -3.31 5.78
N GLY A 120 -4.77 -4.23 5.02
CA GLY A 120 -5.66 -3.89 3.91
C GLY A 120 -6.90 -3.10 4.36
N ASN A 121 -7.52 -3.50 5.48
CA ASN A 121 -8.65 -2.78 6.07
C ASN A 121 -8.25 -1.37 6.54
N LEU A 122 -7.07 -1.23 7.17
CA LEU A 122 -6.54 0.08 7.56
C LEU A 122 -6.30 0.98 6.33
N VAL A 123 -5.81 0.43 5.21
CA VAL A 123 -5.71 1.20 3.95
C VAL A 123 -7.09 1.58 3.40
N SER A 124 -8.11 0.71 3.53
CA SER A 124 -9.48 1.01 3.12
C SER A 124 -10.09 2.21 3.85
N THR A 125 -9.68 2.49 5.09
CA THR A 125 -10.07 3.70 5.84
C THR A 125 -9.81 4.96 5.02
N CYS A 126 -8.66 5.03 4.35
CA CYS A 126 -8.28 6.20 3.56
C CYS A 126 -9.25 6.45 2.40
N TYR A 127 -9.86 5.41 1.83
CA TYR A 127 -10.85 5.58 0.76
C TYR A 127 -12.23 5.94 1.30
N LYS A 128 -12.69 5.27 2.36
CA LYS A 128 -14.00 5.56 2.98
C LYS A 128 -14.06 7.01 3.52
N ALA A 129 -12.98 7.49 4.11
CA ALA A 129 -12.90 8.81 4.72
C ALA A 129 -12.54 9.96 3.76
N PHE A 130 -12.12 9.68 2.52
CA PHE A 130 -11.77 10.73 1.56
C PHE A 130 -13.02 11.39 0.97
N ASP A 131 -13.10 12.72 1.05
CA ASP A 131 -14.22 13.48 0.53
C ASP A 131 -14.03 13.86 -0.94
N LEU A 132 -14.84 13.24 -1.81
CA LEU A 132 -14.86 13.49 -3.25
C LEU A 132 -16.01 14.40 -3.67
N ASN A 133 -16.81 14.94 -2.74
CA ASN A 133 -17.89 15.85 -3.08
C ASN A 133 -17.33 17.27 -3.35
N PRO A 134 -17.38 17.79 -4.60
CA PRO A 134 -16.82 19.11 -4.93
C PRO A 134 -17.50 20.26 -4.18
N ASN A 135 -18.74 20.07 -3.72
CA ASN A 135 -19.49 21.07 -2.98
C ASN A 135 -19.18 21.06 -1.47
N SER A 136 -18.37 20.11 -1.00
CA SER A 136 -18.00 20.00 0.41
C SER A 136 -16.89 20.98 0.77
N LYS A 137 -17.01 21.61 1.95
CA LYS A 137 -15.90 22.39 2.55
C LYS A 137 -14.65 21.52 2.82
N ARG A 138 -14.81 20.20 2.90
CA ARG A 138 -13.74 19.22 3.10
C ARG A 138 -13.34 18.50 1.81
N TYR A 139 -13.72 19.01 0.63
CA TYR A 139 -13.32 18.42 -0.65
C TYR A 139 -11.81 18.13 -0.69
N LEU A 140 -11.45 16.91 -1.09
CA LEU A 140 -10.08 16.37 -1.12
C LEU A 140 -9.37 16.27 0.25
N ASN A 141 -10.14 16.27 1.33
CA ASN A 141 -9.67 16.08 2.70
C ASN A 141 -10.39 14.92 3.39
N CYS A 142 -9.94 14.58 4.60
CA CYS A 142 -10.61 13.59 5.45
C CYS A 142 -11.94 14.14 6.00
N LYS A 143 -13.01 13.34 5.92
CA LYS A 143 -14.34 13.65 6.45
C LYS A 143 -14.39 13.70 7.98
N TYR A 144 -13.56 12.87 8.64
CA TYR A 144 -13.67 12.57 10.06
C TYR A 144 -12.51 13.13 10.88
N GLY A 145 -12.73 13.32 12.18
CA GLY A 145 -11.66 13.67 13.12
C GLY A 145 -10.77 12.47 13.44
N LYS A 146 -9.51 12.71 13.85
CA LYS A 146 -8.54 11.63 14.11
C LYS A 146 -9.05 10.56 15.09
N GLN A 147 -9.73 10.98 16.15
CA GLN A 147 -10.26 10.09 17.19
C GLN A 147 -11.42 9.22 16.71
N THR A 148 -12.20 9.70 15.73
CA THR A 148 -13.39 8.99 15.24
C THR A 148 -13.15 8.28 13.90
N LEU A 149 -12.05 8.58 13.20
CA LEU A 149 -11.76 8.08 11.85
C LEU A 149 -11.96 6.56 11.71
N LEU A 150 -11.34 5.76 12.58
CA LEU A 150 -11.43 4.29 12.48
C LEU A 150 -12.83 3.77 12.82
N LYS A 151 -13.53 4.43 13.73
CA LYS A 151 -14.92 4.10 14.09
C LYS A 151 -15.89 4.40 12.95
N GLU A 152 -15.81 5.61 12.38
CA GLU A 152 -16.69 6.09 11.30
C GLU A 152 -16.46 5.36 9.97
N THR A 153 -15.30 4.73 9.81
CA THR A 153 -14.99 3.89 8.64
C THR A 153 -15.23 2.41 8.88
N GLU A 154 -15.86 2.05 10.00
CA GLU A 154 -16.30 0.70 10.37
C GLU A 154 -15.13 -0.29 10.47
N ILE A 155 -13.98 0.16 10.99
CA ILE A 155 -12.87 -0.73 11.28
C ILE A 155 -13.21 -1.57 12.52
N HIS A 156 -13.16 -2.89 12.36
CA HIS A 156 -13.24 -3.81 13.49
C HIS A 156 -12.10 -3.53 14.46
N GLN A 157 -12.39 -3.54 15.76
CA GLN A 157 -11.42 -3.21 16.81
C GLN A 157 -10.75 -1.84 16.58
N HIS A 158 -11.55 -0.82 16.24
CA HIS A 158 -11.07 0.56 16.00
C HIS A 158 -10.24 1.15 17.16
N GLU A 159 -10.41 0.63 18.39
CA GLU A 159 -9.63 0.97 19.59
C GLU A 159 -8.21 0.38 19.62
N ASP A 160 -7.90 -0.54 18.71
CA ASP A 160 -6.56 -1.13 18.58
C ASP A 160 -5.51 -0.12 18.15
N TYR A 161 -5.92 0.96 17.47
CA TYR A 161 -5.03 1.98 16.95
C TYR A 161 -5.54 3.39 17.25
N GLN A 162 -4.64 4.26 17.66
CA GLN A 162 -4.91 5.68 17.78
C GLN A 162 -4.28 6.42 16.60
N VAL A 163 -5.10 7.15 15.84
CA VAL A 163 -4.61 8.01 14.75
C VAL A 163 -3.97 9.27 15.33
N THR A 164 -2.70 9.50 15.01
CA THR A 164 -1.90 10.57 15.62
C THR A 164 -1.70 11.75 14.67
N LYS A 165 -1.54 11.50 13.37
CA LYS A 165 -1.30 12.54 12.36
C LYS A 165 -2.03 12.21 11.05
N TYR A 166 -2.58 13.24 10.42
CA TYR A 166 -3.02 13.19 9.02
C TYR A 166 -1.91 13.69 8.12
N ILE A 167 -1.72 12.99 7.00
CA ILE A 167 -0.67 13.28 6.03
C ILE A 167 -1.33 13.85 4.78
N TYR A 168 -0.78 14.97 4.33
CA TYR A 168 -1.19 15.60 3.10
C TYR A 168 0.00 15.74 2.16
N ALA A 169 -0.29 15.74 0.87
CA ALA A 169 0.70 15.98 -0.17
C ALA A 169 0.20 17.05 -1.13
N THR A 170 1.12 17.92 -1.56
CA THR A 170 0.87 18.94 -2.56
C THR A 170 1.55 18.51 -3.85
N PRO A 171 0.80 18.00 -4.83
CA PRO A 171 1.40 17.60 -6.09
C PRO A 171 1.71 18.83 -6.94
N ASP A 172 2.96 18.96 -7.37
CA ASP A 172 3.35 19.96 -8.38
C ASP A 172 2.94 19.54 -9.80
N ILE A 173 2.54 18.28 -9.97
CA ILE A 173 2.12 17.68 -11.24
C ILE A 173 0.61 17.41 -11.16
N ASN A 174 -0.10 17.53 -12.29
CA ASN A 174 -1.55 17.31 -12.31
C ASN A 174 -1.86 15.80 -12.21
N ILE A 175 -2.22 15.30 -11.01
CA ILE A 175 -2.43 13.86 -10.74
C ILE A 175 -3.89 13.40 -11.03
N SER A 176 -4.78 14.28 -11.49
CA SER A 176 -6.18 13.89 -11.75
C SER A 176 -6.82 14.67 -12.91
N PRO A 177 -7.62 14.01 -13.77
CA PRO A 177 -8.38 14.67 -14.84
C PRO A 177 -9.51 15.59 -14.33
N ILE A 178 -9.76 15.64 -13.02
CA ILE A 178 -10.89 16.38 -12.41
C ILE A 178 -10.57 17.89 -12.23
N GLN A 179 -9.39 18.39 -12.64
CA GLN A 179 -8.98 19.75 -12.27
C GLN A 179 -8.55 20.67 -13.41
N ASN A 180 -9.23 21.83 -13.43
CA ASN A 180 -8.79 23.08 -14.05
C ASN A 180 -7.59 23.67 -13.27
N GLU A 181 -6.70 24.32 -14.00
CA GLU A 181 -5.26 24.53 -13.77
C GLU A 181 -4.80 25.45 -12.60
N THR A 182 -5.59 25.72 -11.54
CA THR A 182 -5.26 26.88 -10.66
C THR A 182 -5.31 26.69 -9.12
N ASN A 183 -5.33 25.48 -8.57
CA ASN A 183 -5.25 25.31 -7.11
C ASN A 183 -4.22 24.23 -6.68
N ARG A 184 -2.97 24.66 -6.42
CA ARG A 184 -1.94 23.90 -5.67
C ARG A 184 -2.35 23.74 -4.21
N ARG A 185 -3.40 22.95 -3.94
CA ARG A 185 -3.85 22.65 -2.59
C ARG A 185 -3.36 21.27 -2.16
N ALA A 186 -2.82 21.20 -0.95
CA ALA A 186 -2.59 19.95 -0.25
C ALA A 186 -3.83 19.05 -0.25
N ARG A 187 -3.62 17.76 -0.53
CA ARG A 187 -4.66 16.73 -0.53
C ARG A 187 -4.35 15.69 0.52
N TRP A 188 -5.38 15.20 1.20
CA TRP A 188 -5.19 14.12 2.16
C TRP A 188 -4.81 12.82 1.45
N VAL A 189 -3.66 12.26 1.83
CA VAL A 189 -3.10 11.04 1.21
C VAL A 189 -3.00 9.87 2.19
N GLY A 190 -3.16 10.11 3.48
CA GLY A 190 -3.00 9.05 4.46
C GLY A 190 -2.96 9.52 5.91
N TYR A 191 -2.64 8.59 6.80
CA TYR A 191 -2.51 8.88 8.22
C TYR A 191 -1.47 8.00 8.90
N VAL A 192 -0.95 8.50 10.02
CA VAL A 192 -0.12 7.76 10.95
C VAL A 192 -0.98 7.37 12.14
N ALA A 193 -0.87 6.11 12.57
CA ALA A 193 -1.50 5.59 13.75
C ALA A 193 -0.52 4.75 14.56
N VAL A 194 -0.78 4.58 15.85
CA VAL A 194 0.02 3.73 16.74
C VAL A 194 -0.89 2.80 17.51
N SER A 195 -0.44 1.57 17.72
CA SER A 195 -1.22 0.58 18.48
C SER A 195 -1.48 1.04 19.91
N SER A 196 -2.65 0.75 20.45
CA SER A 196 -3.00 0.95 21.87
C SER A 196 -2.27 -0.04 22.77
N ASP A 197 -2.22 0.23 24.08
CA ASP A 197 -1.51 -0.61 25.05
C ASP A 197 -2.10 -2.02 25.15
N ASP A 198 -3.42 -2.15 25.01
CA ASP A 198 -4.08 -3.46 24.97
C ASP A 198 -3.74 -4.22 23.68
N SER A 199 -3.66 -3.49 22.56
CA SER A 199 -3.18 -4.08 21.31
C SER A 199 -1.74 -4.54 21.38
N VAL A 200 -0.84 -3.86 22.10
CA VAL A 200 0.55 -4.31 22.28
C VAL A 200 0.62 -5.70 22.89
N LYS A 201 -0.24 -6.02 23.86
CA LYS A 201 -0.30 -7.36 24.49
C LYS A 201 -0.63 -8.46 23.47
N ARG A 202 -1.53 -8.16 22.52
CA ARG A 202 -1.94 -9.07 21.43
C ARG A 202 -0.89 -9.17 20.33
N LEU A 203 -0.32 -8.03 19.94
CA LEU A 203 0.62 -7.88 18.83
C LEU A 203 2.05 -8.31 19.21
N GLY A 204 2.41 -8.28 20.49
CA GLY A 204 3.76 -8.52 21.02
C GLY A 204 4.75 -7.37 20.80
N ARG A 205 4.29 -6.24 20.25
CA ARG A 205 5.08 -5.03 20.00
C ARG A 205 4.18 -3.82 19.84
N ARG A 206 4.76 -2.62 20.03
CA ARG A 206 4.16 -1.33 19.64
C ARG A 206 4.29 -1.15 18.14
N ASP A 207 3.17 -1.20 17.43
CA ASP A 207 3.15 -1.08 15.98
C ASP A 207 2.82 0.36 15.58
N ILE A 208 3.77 1.05 14.95
CA ILE A 208 3.54 2.34 14.29
C ILE A 208 3.11 2.02 12.86
N VAL A 209 1.89 2.37 12.51
CA VAL A 209 1.33 2.12 11.18
C VAL A 209 1.19 3.42 10.41
N VAL A 210 1.72 3.45 9.20
CA VAL A 210 1.45 4.52 8.25
C VAL A 210 0.63 3.94 7.10
N THR A 211 -0.49 4.57 6.79
CA THR A 211 -1.36 4.15 5.69
C THR A 211 -1.42 5.21 4.62
N PHE A 212 -1.41 4.77 3.36
CA PHE A 212 -1.54 5.64 2.19
C PHE A 212 -2.65 5.16 1.27
N ARG A 213 -3.47 6.09 0.78
CA ARG A 213 -4.31 5.84 -0.38
C ARG A 213 -3.54 6.07 -1.68
N GLY A 214 -3.93 5.34 -2.71
CA GLY A 214 -3.67 5.73 -4.09
C GLY A 214 -4.69 6.75 -4.59
N THR A 215 -4.37 7.37 -5.71
CA THR A 215 -5.29 8.20 -6.48
C THR A 215 -6.24 7.34 -7.32
N VAL A 216 -7.41 7.89 -7.64
CA VAL A 216 -8.33 7.27 -8.60
C VAL A 216 -7.82 7.66 -9.98
N THR A 217 -6.77 6.99 -10.44
CA THR A 217 -6.07 7.35 -11.69
C THR A 217 -6.26 6.27 -12.73
N ASN A 218 -6.62 6.69 -13.94
CA ASN A 218 -6.57 5.83 -15.13
C ASN A 218 -5.11 5.34 -15.30
N PRO A 219 -4.86 4.04 -15.60
CA PRO A 219 -3.53 3.49 -15.85
C PRO A 219 -2.65 4.30 -16.81
N GLU A 220 -3.22 4.95 -17.81
CA GLU A 220 -2.49 5.83 -18.75
C GLU A 220 -1.84 7.02 -18.04
N TRP A 221 -2.56 7.63 -17.10
CA TRP A 221 -2.03 8.73 -16.29
C TRP A 221 -0.97 8.27 -15.32
N LEU A 222 -1.13 7.06 -14.75
CA LEU A 222 -0.10 6.49 -13.92
C LEU A 222 1.18 6.24 -14.74
N ALA A 223 1.06 5.76 -15.97
CA ALA A 223 2.20 5.60 -16.88
C ALA A 223 2.87 6.95 -17.21
N ASN A 224 2.09 8.00 -17.51
CA ASN A 224 2.63 9.36 -17.70
C ASN A 224 3.34 9.88 -16.45
N PHE A 225 2.83 9.54 -15.28
CA PHE A 225 3.42 9.90 -13.98
C PHE A 225 4.74 9.15 -13.70
N MET A 226 4.95 8.01 -14.34
CA MET A 226 6.13 7.13 -14.21
C MET A 226 6.98 7.17 -15.49
N SER A 227 7.20 8.36 -16.03
CA SER A 227 7.93 8.55 -17.29
C SER A 227 9.44 8.71 -17.12
N SER A 228 9.94 8.89 -15.91
CA SER A 228 11.36 9.14 -15.66
C SER A 228 11.83 8.70 -14.28
N LEU A 229 13.05 8.13 -14.26
CA LEU A 229 13.76 7.77 -13.05
C LEU A 229 14.72 8.87 -12.64
N THR A 230 14.66 9.28 -11.38
CA THR A 230 15.53 10.31 -10.80
C THR A 230 16.20 9.80 -9.52
N PRO A 231 17.43 10.24 -9.19
CA PRO A 231 18.04 9.91 -7.92
C PRO A 231 17.19 10.36 -6.73
N ALA A 232 16.99 9.47 -5.74
CA ALA A 232 16.15 9.77 -4.58
C ALA A 232 16.76 10.83 -3.63
N ARG A 233 18.10 10.84 -3.48
CA ARG A 233 18.87 11.83 -2.70
C ARG A 233 18.39 12.03 -1.25
N PHE A 234 17.94 10.97 -0.59
CA PHE A 234 17.43 11.08 0.78
C PHE A 234 18.53 11.26 1.84
N HIS A 235 19.74 10.73 1.60
CA HIS A 235 20.86 10.89 2.52
C HIS A 235 21.56 12.25 2.32
N PRO A 236 21.59 13.15 3.32
CA PRO A 236 22.09 14.52 3.15
C PRO A 236 23.58 14.62 2.80
N HIS A 237 24.40 13.69 3.29
CA HIS A 237 25.87 13.77 3.22
C HIS A 237 26.51 12.78 2.24
N ASN A 238 25.73 11.90 1.62
CA ASN A 238 26.20 10.85 0.73
C ASN A 238 25.11 10.50 -0.29
N PRO A 239 24.81 11.41 -1.23
CA PRO A 239 23.75 11.20 -2.19
C PRO A 239 24.12 10.06 -3.15
N ARG A 240 23.46 8.92 -3.00
CA ARG A 240 23.54 7.78 -3.93
C ARG A 240 22.83 8.11 -5.24
N LEU A 241 23.59 8.41 -6.29
CA LEU A 241 23.06 8.83 -7.61
C LEU A 241 22.56 7.66 -8.47
N ASP A 242 23.02 6.46 -8.17
CA ASP A 242 22.66 5.18 -8.77
C ASP A 242 21.30 4.67 -8.27
N VAL A 243 20.92 4.99 -7.04
CA VAL A 243 19.61 4.69 -6.45
C VAL A 243 18.56 5.64 -7.01
N LYS A 244 17.81 5.16 -8.01
CA LYS A 244 16.80 5.96 -8.72
C LYS A 244 15.39 5.45 -8.49
N VAL A 245 14.47 6.38 -8.36
CA VAL A 245 13.04 6.17 -8.14
C VAL A 245 12.22 6.95 -9.17
N GLU A 246 10.96 6.56 -9.36
CA GLU A 246 10.06 7.27 -10.26
C GLU A 246 9.86 8.72 -9.80
N PHE A 247 10.11 9.65 -10.73
CA PHE A 247 10.06 11.08 -10.47
C PHE A 247 8.71 11.52 -9.92
N GLY A 248 7.60 11.02 -10.48
CA GLY A 248 6.27 11.37 -9.99
C GLY A 248 6.09 11.03 -8.51
N PHE A 249 6.45 9.81 -8.09
CA PHE A 249 6.31 9.41 -6.69
C PHE A 249 7.23 10.22 -5.78
N LEU A 250 8.46 10.48 -6.22
CA LEU A 250 9.39 11.32 -5.46
C LEU A 250 8.86 12.75 -5.31
N ASN A 251 8.39 13.35 -6.40
CA ASN A 251 7.83 14.69 -6.40
C ASN A 251 6.63 14.79 -5.44
N LEU A 252 5.68 13.86 -5.53
CA LEU A 252 4.55 13.82 -4.59
C LEU A 252 4.99 13.68 -3.12
N TYR A 253 6.11 13.01 -2.88
CA TYR A 253 6.66 12.79 -1.55
C TYR A 253 7.41 14.02 -1.00
N THR A 254 8.13 14.76 -1.83
CA THR A 254 9.04 15.84 -1.40
C THR A 254 8.55 17.25 -1.66
N SER A 255 7.57 17.46 -2.55
CA SER A 255 7.02 18.78 -2.84
C SER A 255 6.35 19.40 -1.61
N ASP A 256 6.57 20.71 -1.42
CA ASP A 256 6.01 21.52 -0.34
C ASP A 256 5.24 22.74 -0.89
N GLU A 257 4.61 23.51 0.01
CA GLU A 257 3.98 24.80 -0.33
C GLU A 257 4.89 25.99 0.03
N SER A 258 6.20 25.88 -0.24
CA SER A 258 7.25 26.83 0.17
C SER A 258 7.08 28.28 -0.31
N GLU A 259 6.24 28.53 -1.31
CA GLU A 259 5.90 29.90 -1.72
C GLU A 259 5.03 30.65 -0.69
N SER A 260 4.52 29.97 0.34
CA SER A 260 3.78 30.60 1.43
C SER A 260 4.52 30.45 2.77
N LYS A 261 4.74 31.57 3.48
CA LYS A 261 5.36 31.61 4.83
C LYS A 261 4.63 30.77 5.90
N PHE A 262 3.44 30.27 5.58
CA PHE A 262 2.59 29.44 6.42
C PHE A 262 2.14 28.16 5.69
N GLY A 263 2.86 27.78 4.64
CA GLY A 263 2.54 26.64 3.78
C GLY A 263 2.64 25.33 4.51
N LEU A 264 1.95 24.33 3.96
CA LEU A 264 2.07 22.99 4.48
C LEU A 264 3.48 22.43 4.22
N GLU A 265 4.08 21.82 5.25
CA GLU A 265 5.28 20.99 5.13
C GLU A 265 5.08 19.89 4.06
N SER A 266 6.16 19.43 3.44
CA SER A 266 6.09 18.32 2.49
C SER A 266 5.54 17.04 3.14
N CYS A 267 5.05 16.11 2.31
CA CYS A 267 4.61 14.81 2.78
C CYS A 267 5.71 14.09 3.58
N ARG A 268 6.95 14.13 3.05
CA ARG A 268 8.16 13.61 3.69
C ARG A 268 8.37 14.18 5.10
N GLU A 269 8.37 15.51 5.24
CA GLU A 269 8.63 16.16 6.53
C GLU A 269 7.57 15.82 7.58
N GLN A 270 6.28 15.85 7.19
CA GLN A 270 5.18 15.49 8.09
C GLN A 270 5.33 14.04 8.61
N LEU A 271 5.75 13.12 7.75
CA LEU A 271 5.94 11.70 8.07
C LEU A 271 7.16 11.47 8.96
N LEU A 272 8.31 12.00 8.56
CA LEU A 272 9.56 11.82 9.30
C LEU A 272 9.48 12.45 10.70
N SER A 273 8.85 13.63 10.82
CA SER A 273 8.61 14.30 12.09
C SER A 273 7.74 13.46 13.02
N GLU A 274 6.62 12.93 12.50
CA GLU A 274 5.70 12.14 13.31
C GLU A 274 6.27 10.78 13.71
N ILE A 275 6.96 10.10 12.79
CA ILE A 275 7.63 8.82 13.09
C ILE A 275 8.71 9.04 14.14
N SER A 276 9.54 10.07 13.99
CA SER A 276 10.58 10.42 14.99
C SER A 276 9.95 10.70 16.36
N ARG A 277 8.84 11.43 16.40
CA ARG A 277 8.09 11.71 17.64
C ARG A 277 7.60 10.42 18.29
N LEU A 278 7.05 9.48 17.52
CA LEU A 278 6.55 8.20 18.03
C LEU A 278 7.67 7.26 18.50
N VAL A 279 8.74 7.13 17.72
CA VAL A 279 9.93 6.34 18.07
C VAL A 279 10.54 6.85 19.38
N ASN A 280 10.62 8.18 19.56
CA ASN A 280 11.10 8.75 20.82
C ASN A 280 10.11 8.55 21.98
N LYS A 281 8.79 8.70 21.73
CA LYS A 281 7.76 8.53 22.76
C LYS A 281 7.75 7.13 23.37
N TYR A 282 7.93 6.09 22.54
CA TYR A 282 7.87 4.69 22.97
C TYR A 282 9.26 4.05 23.10
N LYS A 283 10.30 4.86 23.32
CA LYS A 283 11.67 4.37 23.52
C LYS A 283 11.71 3.36 24.67
N GLY A 284 12.40 2.24 24.45
CA GLY A 284 12.46 1.12 25.41
C GLY A 284 11.37 0.07 25.22
N GLU A 285 10.33 0.32 24.42
CA GLU A 285 9.39 -0.71 23.98
C GLU A 285 9.92 -1.45 22.74
N GLU A 286 9.56 -2.73 22.63
CA GLU A 286 9.67 -3.50 21.39
C GLU A 286 8.72 -2.85 20.36
N MET A 287 9.25 -2.41 19.22
CA MET A 287 8.48 -1.68 18.19
C MET A 287 8.53 -2.35 16.83
N SER A 288 7.57 -2.01 15.97
CA SER A 288 7.63 -2.17 14.51
C SER A 288 7.14 -0.91 13.81
N ILE A 289 7.69 -0.62 12.62
CA ILE A 289 7.15 0.39 11.71
C ILE A 289 6.55 -0.35 10.51
N THR A 290 5.23 -0.35 10.41
CA THR A 290 4.50 -0.98 9.31
C THR A 290 3.91 0.07 8.38
N LEU A 291 4.26 -0.01 7.10
CA LEU A 291 3.80 0.91 6.07
C LEU A 291 2.86 0.16 5.13
N ALA A 292 1.65 0.64 4.95
CA ALA A 292 0.66 -0.01 4.11
C ALA A 292 0.10 0.97 3.09
N GLY A 293 -0.04 0.53 1.85
CA GLY A 293 -0.59 1.41 0.83
C GLY A 293 -1.16 0.67 -0.35
N HIS A 294 -2.15 1.27 -1.01
CA HIS A 294 -2.75 0.72 -2.21
C HIS A 294 -2.42 1.56 -3.45
N SER A 295 -2.16 0.92 -4.59
CA SER A 295 -1.85 1.59 -5.86
C SER A 295 -0.70 2.61 -5.69
N MET A 296 -0.85 3.88 -6.08
CA MET A 296 0.14 4.93 -5.83
C MET A 296 0.57 5.03 -4.35
N GLY A 297 -0.32 4.74 -3.41
CA GLY A 297 0.00 4.72 -1.97
C GLY A 297 1.01 3.64 -1.59
N SER A 298 1.08 2.52 -2.32
CA SER A 298 2.15 1.53 -2.16
C SER A 298 3.53 2.12 -2.48
N SER A 299 3.61 2.97 -3.50
CA SER A 299 4.87 3.60 -3.89
C SER A 299 5.37 4.56 -2.82
N LEU A 300 4.46 5.38 -2.26
CA LEU A 300 4.77 6.26 -1.14
C LEU A 300 5.21 5.46 0.10
N ALA A 301 4.56 4.33 0.39
CA ALA A 301 4.96 3.45 1.48
C ALA A 301 6.38 2.90 1.29
N GLN A 302 6.75 2.47 0.08
CA GLN A 302 8.12 2.00 -0.22
C GLN A 302 9.16 3.11 -0.16
N LEU A 303 8.85 4.32 -0.68
CA LEU A 303 9.74 5.48 -0.58
C LEU A 303 10.00 5.86 0.87
N LEU A 304 8.95 5.92 1.70
CA LEU A 304 9.08 6.20 3.12
C LEU A 304 9.88 5.10 3.85
N ALA A 305 9.69 3.83 3.49
CA ALA A 305 10.47 2.72 4.07
C ALA A 305 11.97 2.92 3.84
N TYR A 306 12.32 3.21 2.59
CA TYR A 306 13.68 3.52 2.19
C TYR A 306 14.22 4.75 2.93
N ASP A 307 13.45 5.84 2.99
CA ASP A 307 13.86 7.09 3.64
C ASP A 307 14.13 6.91 5.15
N ILE A 308 13.23 6.25 5.87
CA ILE A 308 13.39 5.94 7.30
C ILE A 308 14.69 5.17 7.54
N SER A 309 14.95 4.14 6.75
CA SER A 309 16.11 3.28 6.93
C SER A 309 17.41 3.92 6.46
N GLU A 310 17.38 4.70 5.37
CA GLU A 310 18.54 5.42 4.85
C GLU A 310 18.98 6.57 5.77
N LEU A 311 18.04 7.17 6.51
CA LEU A 311 18.31 8.16 7.56
C LEU A 311 18.66 7.53 8.91
N GLY A 312 18.54 6.20 9.06
CA GLY A 312 18.80 5.49 10.32
C GLY A 312 17.77 5.78 11.41
N LEU A 313 16.58 6.28 11.09
CA LEU A 313 15.54 6.61 12.09
C LEU A 313 15.00 5.38 12.82
N ASN A 314 15.18 4.20 12.24
CA ASN A 314 14.82 2.92 12.85
C ASN A 314 15.99 2.28 13.63
N GLN A 315 17.19 2.86 13.59
CA GLN A 315 18.35 2.35 14.31
C GLN A 315 18.32 2.75 15.78
N ARG A 316 18.75 1.85 16.66
CA ARG A 316 18.82 2.12 18.10
C ARG A 316 20.20 1.78 18.65
N ILE A 317 20.81 2.70 19.38
CA ILE A 317 22.12 2.49 19.98
C ILE A 317 22.01 1.42 21.07
N GLY A 318 22.72 0.30 20.90
CA GLY A 318 22.79 -0.78 21.89
C GLY A 318 21.54 -1.68 21.94
N GLU A 319 20.58 -1.48 21.05
CA GLU A 319 19.37 -2.31 20.91
C GLU A 319 19.28 -2.85 19.47
N ARG A 320 18.32 -3.75 19.23
CA ARG A 320 18.01 -4.18 17.86
C ARG A 320 17.28 -3.06 17.12
N ASP A 321 17.57 -2.92 15.84
CA ASP A 321 16.85 -2.01 14.96
C ASP A 321 15.34 -2.32 14.93
N ILE A 322 14.55 -1.25 14.79
CA ILE A 322 13.11 -1.36 14.59
C ILE A 322 12.88 -1.91 13.17
N PRO A 323 12.17 -3.03 13.01
CA PRO A 323 11.85 -3.56 11.69
C PRO A 323 10.92 -2.60 10.94
N VAL A 324 11.26 -2.34 9.67
CA VAL A 324 10.45 -1.54 8.74
C VAL A 324 9.89 -2.47 7.67
N THR A 325 8.57 -2.58 7.62
CA THR A 325 7.87 -3.52 6.75
C THR A 325 6.82 -2.82 5.92
N VAL A 326 6.76 -3.13 4.62
CA VAL A 326 5.80 -2.58 3.68
C VAL A 326 4.81 -3.66 3.24
N PHE A 327 3.51 -3.41 3.43
CA PHE A 327 2.42 -4.17 2.84
C PHE A 327 1.89 -3.40 1.62
N SER A 328 2.36 -3.80 0.44
CA SER A 328 2.03 -3.15 -0.83
C SER A 328 0.87 -3.86 -1.51
N PHE A 329 -0.29 -3.20 -1.59
CA PHE A 329 -1.48 -3.69 -2.28
C PHE A 329 -1.57 -3.08 -3.68
N ALA A 330 -1.54 -3.91 -4.73
CA ALA A 330 -1.64 -3.43 -6.12
C ALA A 330 -0.61 -2.33 -6.47
N GLY A 331 0.57 -2.36 -5.84
CA GLY A 331 1.59 -1.33 -6.03
C GLY A 331 2.37 -1.50 -7.34
N PRO A 332 2.62 -0.41 -8.10
CA PRO A 332 3.54 -0.43 -9.24
C PRO A 332 4.99 -0.58 -8.76
N ARG A 333 5.93 -0.71 -9.70
CA ARG A 333 7.37 -0.61 -9.43
C ARG A 333 7.72 0.85 -9.11
N VAL A 334 8.64 1.03 -8.16
CA VAL A 334 8.94 2.35 -7.57
C VAL A 334 10.30 2.90 -8.02
N GLY A 335 11.22 2.03 -8.39
CA GLY A 335 12.58 2.43 -8.76
C GLY A 335 13.35 1.33 -9.48
N ASN A 336 14.62 1.59 -9.73
CA ASN A 336 15.51 0.70 -10.44
C ASN A 336 16.02 -0.48 -9.57
N LEU A 337 16.86 -1.32 -10.17
CA LEU A 337 17.48 -2.46 -9.48
C LEU A 337 18.32 -2.01 -8.27
N GLU A 338 19.05 -0.89 -8.38
CA GLU A 338 19.87 -0.37 -7.28
C GLU A 338 19.02 0.12 -6.11
N PHE A 339 17.84 0.71 -6.37
CA PHE A 339 16.86 1.00 -5.32
C PHE A 339 16.40 -0.27 -4.58
N LYS A 340 16.10 -1.35 -5.32
CA LYS A 340 15.74 -2.63 -4.72
C LYS A 340 16.87 -3.17 -3.83
N LYS A 341 18.10 -3.26 -4.38
CA LYS A 341 19.27 -3.76 -3.65
C LYS A 341 19.52 -2.93 -2.39
N ARG A 342 19.42 -1.60 -2.49
CA ARG A 342 19.63 -0.73 -1.35
C ARG A 342 18.59 -0.94 -0.25
N CYS A 343 17.32 -1.12 -0.59
CA CYS A 343 16.29 -1.47 0.40
C CYS A 343 16.61 -2.81 1.11
N GLU A 344 17.10 -3.80 0.37
CA GLU A 344 17.50 -5.11 0.93
C GLU A 344 18.71 -4.98 1.86
N GLU A 345 19.74 -4.20 1.49
CA GLU A 345 20.90 -3.89 2.34
C GLU A 345 20.50 -3.21 3.64
N LEU A 346 19.51 -2.33 3.59
CA LEU A 346 18.96 -1.61 4.75
C LEU A 346 18.03 -2.47 5.61
N GLY A 347 17.74 -3.70 5.20
CA GLY A 347 16.86 -4.62 5.93
C GLY A 347 15.36 -4.33 5.79
N VAL A 348 14.96 -3.44 4.87
CA VAL A 348 13.54 -3.14 4.59
C VAL A 348 12.86 -4.39 4.04
N LYS A 349 11.69 -4.73 4.59
CA LYS A 349 10.89 -5.87 4.13
C LYS A 349 9.69 -5.37 3.33
N VAL A 350 9.46 -5.93 2.14
CA VAL A 350 8.34 -5.55 1.28
C VAL A 350 7.57 -6.78 0.86
N LEU A 351 6.30 -6.87 1.31
CA LEU A 351 5.35 -7.88 0.86
C LEU A 351 4.45 -7.26 -0.20
N ARG A 352 4.50 -7.79 -1.43
CA ARG A 352 3.68 -7.32 -2.54
C ARG A 352 2.47 -8.25 -2.73
N ILE A 353 1.29 -7.71 -2.48
CA ILE A 353 0.00 -8.36 -2.68
C ILE A 353 -0.55 -7.90 -4.02
N THR A 354 -0.58 -8.83 -4.99
CA THR A 354 -0.95 -8.53 -6.37
C THR A 354 -2.08 -9.42 -6.86
N ASN A 355 -2.95 -8.85 -7.69
CA ASN A 355 -3.89 -9.62 -8.48
C ASN A 355 -3.26 -9.89 -9.85
N VAL A 356 -3.24 -11.14 -10.30
CA VAL A 356 -2.64 -11.56 -11.58
C VAL A 356 -3.20 -10.77 -12.76
N ASN A 357 -4.47 -10.35 -12.66
CA ASN A 357 -5.18 -9.61 -13.70
C ASN A 357 -5.06 -8.08 -13.57
N ASP A 358 -4.32 -7.56 -12.60
CA ASP A 358 -4.15 -6.12 -12.39
C ASP A 358 -2.91 -5.58 -13.13
N PRO A 359 -3.09 -4.75 -14.18
CA PRO A 359 -1.98 -4.20 -14.95
C PRO A 359 -1.14 -3.19 -14.19
N VAL A 360 -1.66 -2.55 -13.14
CA VAL A 360 -0.95 -1.53 -12.36
C VAL A 360 0.33 -2.12 -11.74
N THR A 361 0.27 -3.38 -11.30
CA THR A 361 1.39 -4.08 -10.66
C THR A 361 2.58 -4.34 -11.57
N LYS A 362 2.35 -4.24 -12.88
CA LYS A 362 3.34 -4.48 -13.95
C LYS A 362 3.99 -3.20 -14.47
N LEU A 363 3.50 -2.03 -14.04
CA LEU A 363 4.05 -0.75 -14.45
C LEU A 363 5.16 -0.27 -13.50
N PRO A 364 6.14 0.51 -13.99
CA PRO A 364 6.52 0.64 -15.40
C PRO A 364 7.09 -0.67 -15.98
N GLY A 365 6.64 -1.06 -17.18
CA GLY A 365 7.34 -2.07 -17.99
C GLY A 365 6.59 -3.32 -18.46
N VAL A 366 5.37 -3.20 -19.04
CA VAL A 366 4.82 -4.20 -19.99
C VAL A 366 3.95 -3.60 -21.11
N LEU A 367 3.43 -2.37 -20.98
CA LEU A 367 2.65 -1.72 -22.04
C LEU A 367 3.49 -0.99 -23.10
N PHE A 368 4.78 -0.80 -22.85
CA PHE A 368 5.73 -0.31 -23.84
C PHE A 368 6.69 -1.44 -24.17
N ASN A 369 6.76 -1.76 -25.45
CA ASN A 369 7.54 -2.80 -26.08
C ASN A 369 9.04 -2.55 -25.90
N GLU A 370 9.56 -2.71 -24.69
CA GLU A 370 10.98 -2.68 -24.39
C GLU A 370 11.45 -4.09 -24.03
N ASN A 371 12.27 -4.65 -24.91
CA ASN A 371 13.03 -5.88 -24.70
C ASN A 371 14.02 -5.71 -23.53
N PHE A 372 13.55 -5.84 -22.29
CA PHE A 372 14.43 -6.08 -21.15
C PHE A 372 14.38 -7.55 -20.78
N ARG A 373 15.53 -8.21 -21.00
CA ARG A 373 15.76 -9.62 -20.66
C ARG A 373 15.41 -9.87 -19.19
N VAL A 374 14.52 -10.83 -19.01
CA VAL A 374 14.15 -11.44 -17.74
C VAL A 374 15.37 -12.15 -17.16
N LEU A 375 15.84 -11.73 -15.99
CA LEU A 375 16.54 -12.55 -15.00
C LEU A 375 16.15 -12.10 -13.59
#